data_AF-A0A9D5LRI4-F1
#
_entry.id   AF-A0A9D5LRI4-F1
#
_cell.length_a   1.000
_cell.length_b   1.000
_cell.length_c   1.000
_cell.angle_alpha   90.00
_cell.angle_beta   90.00
_cell.angle_gamma   90.00
#
_symmetry.space_group_name_H-M   'P 1'
#
loop_
_entity.id
_entity.type
_entity.pdbx_description
1 polymer ?
#
loop_
_entity_poly.entity_id
_entity_poly.type
_entity_poly.pdbx_seq_one_letter_code
_entity_poly.pdbx_strand_id
1 'polypeptide(L)'
;MKKLQLRVFQAFIMVMLAVGSLALTSCSDDDDDAPETVTVDGISYILNSDNTCTVTTGNYIGAVNIPGAIESGDRRYQVTKIGAKAFMSCTELTAVNIPNTVLRIDVHAFDGCSNLTSVTLPANLLHVGNYAFNGCSLSEIVIPNAVTVIGAYAYQGNPATTLQIGESVNLINWCAFRGCPITSIKCYATDAPKLDYYPATDEWPFTATTLSEGILDIVPRLTDREAANYASGDGWSFFYENGNMIFVM
;
A
#
# COMPACT_ATOMS: atom_id res chain seq x y z
N MET A 1 21.24 32.11 48.66
CA MET A 1 20.46 31.04 48.00
C MET A 1 21.18 30.36 46.81
N LYS A 2 22.52 30.48 46.65
CA LYS A 2 23.28 29.82 45.55
C LYS A 2 24.11 28.58 45.97
N LYS A 3 24.11 28.20 47.25
CA LYS A 3 24.85 27.01 47.76
C LYS A 3 24.01 25.74 47.93
N LEU A 4 22.68 25.81 47.76
CA LEU A 4 21.77 24.66 47.90
C LEU A 4 21.47 23.97 46.56
N GLN A 5 21.57 24.69 45.43
CA GLN A 5 21.38 24.13 44.07
C GLN A 5 22.57 23.29 43.58
N LEU A 6 23.77 23.50 44.13
CA LEU A 6 24.98 22.77 43.71
C LEU A 6 25.13 21.39 44.37
N ARG A 7 24.47 21.15 45.51
CA ARG A 7 24.47 19.84 46.19
C ARG A 7 23.40 18.89 45.67
N VAL A 8 22.34 19.40 45.04
CA VAL A 8 21.32 18.58 44.36
C VAL A 8 21.83 18.09 42.99
N PHE A 9 22.67 18.88 42.31
CA PHE A 9 23.23 18.51 41.00
C PHE A 9 24.35 17.44 41.08
N GLN A 10 25.09 17.37 42.20
CA GLN A 10 26.10 16.32 42.42
C GLN A 10 25.53 14.98 42.91
N ALA A 11 24.28 14.94 43.39
CA ALA A 11 23.64 13.71 43.86
C ALA A 11 22.93 12.91 42.75
N PHE A 12 22.64 13.52 41.60
CA PHE A 12 21.99 12.85 40.46
C PHE A 12 22.97 12.24 39.44
N ILE A 13 24.26 12.57 39.51
CA ILE A 13 25.28 12.07 38.57
C ILE A 13 25.86 10.71 39.00
N MET A 14 25.52 10.18 40.18
CA MET A 14 26.11 8.95 40.73
C MET A 14 25.24 7.68 40.63
N VAL A 15 24.15 7.68 39.85
CA VAL A 15 23.24 6.51 39.70
C VAL A 15 23.20 5.94 38.27
N MET A 16 23.90 6.52 37.29
CA MET A 16 24.00 5.94 35.93
C MET A 16 25.39 5.37 35.64
N LEU A 17 25.76 4.35 36.41
CA LEU A 17 26.86 3.44 36.11
C LEU A 17 26.34 1.99 36.15
N ALA A 18 25.42 1.66 35.24
CA ALA A 18 25.14 0.28 34.80
C ALA A 18 24.01 0.26 33.74
N VAL A 19 24.27 0.74 32.52
CA VAL A 19 23.91 0.10 31.24
C VAL A 19 24.46 0.97 30.10
N GLY A 20 25.24 0.33 29.21
CA GLY A 20 25.62 0.76 27.86
C GLY A 20 25.67 2.24 27.48
N SER A 21 26.90 2.79 27.43
CA SER A 21 27.40 3.80 26.48
C SER A 21 26.36 4.67 25.74
N LEU A 22 25.98 5.82 26.31
CA LEU A 22 25.55 6.98 25.52
C LEU A 22 26.75 7.92 25.35
N ALA A 23 27.33 7.92 24.15
CA ALA A 23 28.17 9.02 23.71
C ALA A 23 27.26 10.20 23.36
N LEU A 24 27.31 11.26 24.16
CA LEU A 24 26.82 12.58 23.77
C LEU A 24 27.82 13.14 22.76
N THR A 25 27.56 12.96 21.46
CA THR A 25 28.34 13.62 20.40
C THR A 25 27.77 15.00 20.15
N SER A 26 28.66 15.99 20.17
CA SER A 26 28.41 17.42 19.97
C SER A 26 27.81 17.75 18.60
N CYS A 27 27.01 18.82 18.60
CA CYS A 27 26.44 19.53 17.46
C CYS A 27 27.42 19.75 16.29
N SER A 28 27.00 19.33 15.10
CA SER A 28 27.45 19.83 13.80
C SER A 28 26.25 20.46 13.11
N ASP A 29 26.36 21.76 12.81
CA ASP A 29 25.36 22.58 12.09
C ASP A 29 25.29 22.21 10.59
N ASP A 30 24.96 20.95 10.29
CA ASP A 30 24.52 20.49 8.99
C ASP A 30 23.06 20.01 9.16
N ASP A 31 22.09 20.90 8.90
CA ASP A 31 20.64 20.64 8.95
C ASP A 31 20.21 19.64 7.84
N ASP A 32 20.69 18.41 7.94
CA ASP A 32 20.09 17.23 7.32
C ASP A 32 19.69 16.30 8.47
N ASP A 33 18.74 16.77 9.29
CA ASP A 33 18.20 16.02 10.43
C ASP A 33 17.50 14.78 9.86
N ALA A 34 18.27 13.70 9.76
CA ALA A 34 17.80 12.43 9.24
C ALA A 34 16.55 12.02 10.02
N PRO A 35 15.53 11.47 9.34
CA PRO A 35 14.27 11.13 10.01
C PRO A 35 14.54 10.20 11.20
N GLU A 36 13.90 10.48 12.33
CA GLU A 36 13.98 9.61 13.51
C GLU A 36 13.44 8.22 13.14
N THR A 37 14.23 7.19 13.39
CA THR A 37 13.86 5.79 13.08
C THR A 37 13.91 4.90 14.30
N VAL A 38 13.06 3.88 14.30
CA VAL A 38 13.03 2.84 15.33
C VAL A 38 12.77 1.48 14.69
N THR A 39 13.31 0.42 15.27
CA THR A 39 13.02 -0.96 14.86
C THR A 39 12.24 -1.66 15.96
N VAL A 40 11.08 -2.19 15.63
CA VAL A 40 10.21 -2.97 16.55
C VAL A 40 9.89 -4.28 15.87
N ASP A 41 10.15 -5.39 16.56
CA ASP A 41 9.95 -6.76 16.05
C ASP A 41 10.58 -7.01 14.67
N GLY A 42 11.76 -6.43 14.44
CA GLY A 42 12.49 -6.54 13.17
C GLY A 42 11.96 -5.68 12.03
N ILE A 43 10.95 -4.84 12.28
CA ILE A 43 10.38 -3.90 11.31
C ILE A 43 10.90 -2.49 11.60
N SER A 44 11.40 -1.82 10.56
CA SER A 44 11.92 -0.45 10.68
C SER A 44 10.81 0.56 10.41
N TYR A 45 10.77 1.61 11.21
CA TYR A 45 9.79 2.69 11.12
C TYR A 45 10.47 4.05 11.10
N ILE A 46 9.94 4.97 10.31
CA ILE A 46 10.19 6.42 10.44
C ILE A 46 9.11 7.01 11.35
N LEU A 47 9.52 7.73 12.38
CA LEU A 47 8.64 8.42 13.32
C LEU A 47 8.31 9.82 12.79
N ASN A 48 7.02 10.13 12.68
CA ASN A 48 6.55 11.44 12.21
C ASN A 48 6.19 12.33 13.40
N SER A 49 6.25 13.65 13.21
CA SER A 49 5.95 14.65 14.25
C SER A 49 4.48 14.68 14.70
N ASP A 50 3.57 14.04 13.95
CA ASP A 50 2.13 13.95 14.23
C ASP A 50 1.73 12.68 15.01
N ASN A 51 2.70 11.99 15.63
CA ASN A 51 2.52 10.70 16.30
C ASN A 51 2.03 9.58 15.38
N THR A 52 2.34 9.67 14.09
CA THR A 52 2.22 8.53 13.17
C THR A 52 3.60 7.97 12.84
N CYS A 53 3.65 6.78 12.25
CA CYS A 53 4.88 6.24 11.73
C CYS A 53 4.66 5.50 10.40
N THR A 54 5.76 5.42 9.65
CA THR A 54 5.82 4.82 8.31
C THR A 54 6.72 3.61 8.35
N VAL A 55 6.25 2.44 7.90
CA VAL A 55 7.11 1.29 7.69
C VAL A 55 8.11 1.63 6.58
N THR A 56 9.40 1.45 6.83
CA THR A 56 10.48 1.78 5.89
C THR A 56 11.25 0.52 5.47
N THR A 57 12.23 0.74 4.59
CA THR A 57 13.03 -0.29 3.95
C THR A 57 13.62 -1.28 4.96
N GLY A 58 13.50 -2.56 4.66
CA GLY A 58 14.13 -3.65 5.39
C GLY A 58 14.31 -4.88 4.50
N ASN A 59 15.07 -5.87 4.98
CA ASN A 59 15.16 -7.19 4.35
C ASN A 59 14.27 -8.17 5.13
N TYR A 60 13.02 -8.29 4.68
CA TYR A 60 12.00 -9.04 5.39
C TYR A 60 11.87 -10.46 4.82
N ILE A 61 11.83 -11.45 5.71
CA ILE A 61 11.76 -12.87 5.35
C ILE A 61 10.55 -13.53 6.01
N GLY A 62 9.96 -14.52 5.33
CA GLY A 62 8.82 -15.26 5.84
C GLY A 62 7.56 -14.40 5.99
N ALA A 63 6.82 -14.59 7.08
CA ALA A 63 5.59 -13.85 7.35
C ALA A 63 5.88 -12.64 8.26
N VAL A 64 5.43 -11.45 7.85
CA VAL A 64 5.58 -10.20 8.60
C VAL A 64 4.23 -9.75 9.17
N ASN A 65 4.22 -9.43 10.46
CA ASN A 65 3.05 -8.87 11.15
C ASN A 65 3.31 -7.42 11.53
N ILE A 66 2.68 -6.49 10.81
CA ILE A 66 2.85 -5.06 11.09
C ILE A 66 1.86 -4.66 12.21
N PRO A 67 2.32 -4.18 13.37
CA PRO A 67 1.44 -3.71 14.44
C PRO A 67 0.74 -2.42 14.02
N GLY A 68 -0.49 -2.20 14.51
CA GLY A 68 -1.22 -0.94 14.23
C GLY A 68 -0.64 0.30 14.95
N ALA A 69 0.21 0.09 15.94
CA ALA A 69 0.93 1.13 16.66
C ALA A 69 2.21 0.56 17.29
N ILE A 70 3.19 1.42 17.51
CA ILE A 70 4.43 1.11 18.22
C ILE A 70 4.70 2.13 19.33
N GLU A 71 5.52 1.76 20.30
CA GLU A 71 6.01 2.65 21.35
C GLU A 71 7.48 2.99 21.10
N SER A 72 7.86 4.25 21.20
CA SER A 72 9.25 4.71 21.20
C SER A 72 9.43 5.78 22.28
N GLY A 73 10.23 5.46 23.31
CA GLY A 73 10.31 6.25 24.53
C GLY A 73 8.95 6.32 25.25
N ASP A 74 8.52 7.54 25.61
CA ASP A 74 7.24 7.80 26.28
C ASP A 74 6.10 8.11 25.29
N ARG A 75 6.30 7.84 23.98
CA ARG A 75 5.34 8.18 22.92
C ARG A 75 4.88 6.95 22.16
N ARG A 76 3.58 6.97 21.85
CA ARG A 76 2.91 5.99 21.00
C ARG A 76 2.73 6.55 19.60
N TYR A 77 3.11 5.78 18.59
CA TYR A 77 2.98 6.12 17.18
C TYR A 77 2.03 5.18 16.47
N GLN A 78 1.06 5.71 15.72
CA GLN A 78 0.16 4.90 14.92
C GLN A 78 0.80 4.56 13.57
N VAL A 79 0.80 3.29 13.17
CA VAL A 79 1.32 2.88 11.85
C VAL A 79 0.28 3.20 10.79
N THR A 80 0.53 4.24 10.00
CA THR A 80 -0.44 4.75 9.02
C THR A 80 -0.03 4.55 7.57
N LYS A 81 1.22 4.14 7.32
CA LYS A 81 1.77 4.08 5.97
C LYS A 81 2.76 2.94 5.80
N ILE A 82 2.67 2.25 4.67
CA ILE A 82 3.78 1.45 4.13
C ILE A 82 4.55 2.35 3.17
N GLY A 83 5.78 2.69 3.54
CA GLY A 83 6.62 3.65 2.83
C GLY A 83 7.10 3.15 1.48
N ALA A 84 7.62 4.09 0.69
CA ALA A 84 8.19 3.78 -0.60
C ALA A 84 9.31 2.74 -0.47
N LYS A 85 9.26 1.70 -1.31
CA LYS A 85 10.25 0.61 -1.34
C LYS A 85 10.40 -0.18 -0.03
N ALA A 86 9.47 -0.08 0.92
CA ALA A 86 9.62 -0.66 2.25
C ALA A 86 9.99 -2.17 2.22
N PHE A 87 9.34 -2.94 1.36
CA PHE A 87 9.55 -4.37 1.14
C PHE A 87 10.11 -4.67 -0.26
N MET A 88 10.66 -3.68 -0.97
CA MET A 88 11.13 -3.89 -2.35
C MET A 88 12.13 -5.06 -2.41
N SER A 89 11.89 -5.99 -3.34
CA SER A 89 12.69 -7.18 -3.59
C SER A 89 12.87 -8.10 -2.38
N CYS A 90 11.95 -8.09 -1.41
CA CYS A 90 11.90 -9.09 -0.33
C CYS A 90 11.38 -10.42 -0.90
N THR A 91 12.22 -11.13 -1.65
CA THR A 91 11.84 -12.35 -2.37
C THR A 91 11.55 -13.53 -1.43
N GLU A 92 11.95 -13.48 -0.16
CA GLU A 92 11.62 -14.50 0.84
C GLU A 92 10.34 -14.17 1.64
N LEU A 93 9.72 -13.01 1.38
CA LEU A 93 8.48 -12.60 2.03
C LEU A 93 7.30 -13.44 1.49
N THR A 94 6.63 -14.18 2.37
CA THR A 94 5.53 -15.08 2.00
C THR A 94 4.16 -14.53 2.34
N ALA A 95 4.07 -13.70 3.38
CA ALA A 95 2.83 -13.08 3.84
C ALA A 95 3.10 -11.76 4.58
N VAL A 96 2.16 -10.82 4.48
CA VAL A 96 2.18 -9.56 5.23
C VAL A 96 0.80 -9.30 5.79
N ASN A 97 0.71 -9.16 7.11
CA ASN A 97 -0.49 -8.68 7.77
C ASN A 97 -0.40 -7.16 7.94
N ILE A 98 -1.22 -6.42 7.20
CA ILE A 98 -1.27 -4.96 7.22
C ILE A 98 -2.44 -4.51 8.11
N PRO A 99 -2.20 -3.72 9.17
CA PRO A 99 -3.25 -3.33 10.10
C PRO A 99 -4.19 -2.28 9.49
N ASN A 100 -5.45 -2.26 9.96
CA ASN A 100 -6.48 -1.31 9.51
C ASN A 100 -6.17 0.18 9.80
N THR A 101 -5.10 0.46 10.53
CA THR A 101 -4.58 1.82 10.75
C THR A 101 -3.82 2.35 9.53
N VAL A 102 -3.35 1.49 8.64
CA VAL A 102 -2.64 1.88 7.41
C VAL A 102 -3.64 2.44 6.39
N LEU A 103 -3.37 3.67 5.97
CA LEU A 103 -4.18 4.43 5.02
C LEU A 103 -3.55 4.48 3.62
N ARG A 104 -2.25 4.17 3.51
CA ARG A 104 -1.49 4.34 2.26
C ARG A 104 -0.39 3.30 2.09
N ILE A 105 -0.30 2.75 0.89
CA ILE A 105 0.81 1.92 0.41
C ILE A 105 1.50 2.69 -0.72
N ASP A 106 2.75 3.08 -0.50
CA ASP A 106 3.47 3.95 -1.42
C ASP A 106 4.16 3.21 -2.58
N VAL A 107 4.79 4.00 -3.45
CA VAL A 107 5.46 3.55 -4.66
C VAL A 107 6.49 2.45 -4.38
N HIS A 108 6.44 1.38 -5.17
CA HIS A 108 7.29 0.19 -5.05
C HIS A 108 7.26 -0.52 -3.67
N ALA A 109 6.25 -0.29 -2.83
CA ALA A 109 6.22 -0.81 -1.45
C ALA A 109 6.53 -2.31 -1.34
N PHE A 110 6.01 -3.15 -2.25
CA PHE A 110 6.24 -4.60 -2.32
C PHE A 110 6.74 -5.03 -3.71
N ASP A 111 7.31 -4.11 -4.49
CA ASP A 111 7.81 -4.42 -5.84
C ASP A 111 8.84 -5.54 -5.81
N GLY A 112 8.64 -6.59 -6.60
CA GLY A 112 9.52 -7.74 -6.70
C GLY A 112 9.45 -8.73 -5.52
N CYS A 113 8.43 -8.64 -4.64
CA CYS A 113 8.16 -9.67 -3.63
C CYS A 113 7.60 -10.95 -4.26
N SER A 114 8.44 -11.70 -4.98
CA SER A 114 8.01 -12.79 -5.86
C SER A 114 7.40 -14.01 -5.14
N ASN A 115 7.63 -14.19 -3.83
CA ASN A 115 6.98 -15.24 -3.04
C ASN A 115 5.77 -14.75 -2.23
N LEU A 116 5.40 -13.48 -2.35
CA LEU A 116 4.22 -12.93 -1.69
C LEU A 116 2.97 -13.36 -2.46
N THR A 117 2.23 -14.32 -1.90
CA THR A 117 1.10 -14.98 -2.58
C THR A 117 -0.26 -14.44 -2.16
N SER A 118 -0.34 -13.80 -0.99
CA SER A 118 -1.56 -13.19 -0.48
C SER A 118 -1.23 -11.97 0.36
N VAL A 119 -2.07 -10.94 0.24
CA VAL A 119 -2.04 -9.73 1.06
C VAL A 119 -3.47 -9.34 1.34
N THR A 120 -3.84 -9.27 2.62
CA THR A 120 -5.10 -8.64 3.01
C THR A 120 -4.87 -7.15 3.14
N LEU A 121 -5.48 -6.37 2.25
CA LEU A 121 -5.41 -4.91 2.30
C LEU A 121 -6.37 -4.35 3.36
N PRO A 122 -5.98 -3.29 4.09
CA PRO A 122 -6.79 -2.75 5.17
C PRO A 122 -8.06 -2.09 4.65
N ALA A 123 -9.15 -2.19 5.43
CA ALA A 123 -10.47 -1.69 5.01
C ALA A 123 -10.50 -0.17 4.75
N ASN A 124 -9.65 0.58 5.46
CA ASN A 124 -9.53 2.04 5.37
C ASN A 124 -8.39 2.47 4.42
N LEU A 125 -7.84 1.55 3.61
CA LEU A 125 -6.79 1.90 2.66
C LEU A 125 -7.35 2.88 1.64
N LEU A 126 -6.71 4.03 1.48
CA LEU A 126 -7.16 5.08 0.56
C LEU A 126 -6.43 5.03 -0.79
N HIS A 127 -5.18 4.54 -0.79
CA HIS A 127 -4.30 4.67 -1.94
C HIS A 127 -3.32 3.50 -2.08
N VAL A 128 -3.21 2.98 -3.31
CA VAL A 128 -2.19 2.01 -3.75
C VAL A 128 -1.28 2.70 -4.77
N GLY A 129 -0.01 2.86 -4.42
CA GLY A 129 0.97 3.57 -5.24
C GLY A 129 1.41 2.83 -6.50
N ASN A 130 2.17 3.53 -7.34
CA ASN A 130 2.73 2.95 -8.56
C ASN A 130 3.65 1.77 -8.22
N TYR A 131 3.59 0.70 -9.01
CA TYR A 131 4.39 -0.53 -8.82
C TYR A 131 4.27 -1.16 -7.42
N ALA A 132 3.26 -0.81 -6.60
CA ALA A 132 3.20 -1.21 -5.19
C ALA A 132 3.29 -2.71 -4.97
N PHE A 133 2.75 -3.53 -5.86
CA PHE A 133 2.76 -4.99 -5.88
C PHE A 133 3.23 -5.55 -7.24
N ASN A 134 4.06 -4.79 -7.97
CA ASN A 134 4.60 -5.25 -9.25
C ASN A 134 5.45 -6.52 -9.05
N GLY A 135 5.21 -7.56 -9.85
CA GLY A 135 5.99 -8.79 -9.81
C GLY A 135 5.82 -9.62 -8.52
N CYS A 136 4.72 -9.44 -7.80
CA CYS A 136 4.30 -10.37 -6.75
C CYS A 136 3.63 -11.63 -7.34
N SER A 137 3.33 -12.60 -6.49
CA SER A 137 2.65 -13.86 -6.87
C SER A 137 1.21 -13.92 -6.35
N LEU A 138 0.52 -12.78 -6.31
CA LEU A 138 -0.85 -12.71 -5.78
C LEU A 138 -1.80 -13.55 -6.64
N SER A 139 -2.45 -14.54 -6.03
CA SER A 139 -3.43 -15.42 -6.70
C SER A 139 -4.80 -14.78 -6.87
N GLU A 140 -5.11 -13.79 -6.03
CA GLU A 140 -6.31 -12.97 -6.09
C GLU A 140 -5.95 -11.52 -5.78
N ILE A 141 -6.69 -10.58 -6.39
CA ILE A 141 -6.56 -9.16 -6.07
C ILE A 141 -7.91 -8.66 -5.56
N VAL A 142 -7.94 -8.22 -4.31
CA VAL A 142 -9.11 -7.60 -3.68
C VAL A 142 -8.75 -6.17 -3.30
N ILE A 143 -9.35 -5.20 -3.98
CA ILE A 143 -9.18 -3.77 -3.70
C ILE A 143 -10.25 -3.34 -2.68
N PRO A 144 -9.89 -2.86 -1.48
CA PRO A 144 -10.86 -2.45 -0.46
C PRO A 144 -11.77 -1.29 -0.88
N ASN A 145 -12.94 -1.21 -0.25
CA ASN A 145 -13.97 -0.22 -0.56
C ASN A 145 -13.52 1.24 -0.46
N ALA A 146 -12.58 1.56 0.41
CA ALA A 146 -12.11 2.94 0.62
C ALA A 146 -11.01 3.37 -0.36
N VAL A 147 -10.47 2.45 -1.18
CA VAL A 147 -9.41 2.80 -2.14
C VAL A 147 -10.00 3.69 -3.22
N THR A 148 -9.36 4.83 -3.45
CA THR A 148 -9.82 5.80 -4.46
C THR A 148 -8.99 5.78 -5.74
N VAL A 149 -7.72 5.37 -5.64
CA VAL A 149 -6.77 5.38 -6.75
C VAL A 149 -5.91 4.12 -6.71
N ILE A 150 -5.81 3.46 -7.86
CA ILE A 150 -4.85 2.38 -8.15
C ILE A 150 -3.77 2.96 -9.07
N GLY A 151 -2.52 2.93 -8.60
CA GLY A 151 -1.36 3.48 -9.31
C GLY A 151 -0.98 2.72 -10.59
N ALA A 152 -0.15 3.36 -11.41
CA ALA A 152 0.35 2.75 -12.64
C ALA A 152 1.21 1.53 -12.29
N TYR A 153 1.04 0.44 -13.04
CA TYR A 153 1.76 -0.83 -12.80
C TYR A 153 1.57 -1.43 -11.40
N ALA A 154 0.60 -0.96 -10.61
CA ALA A 154 0.46 -1.33 -9.20
C ALA A 154 0.45 -2.85 -8.97
N TYR A 155 -0.15 -3.62 -9.87
CA TYR A 155 -0.25 -5.08 -9.80
C TYR A 155 0.34 -5.77 -11.04
N GLN A 156 1.20 -5.11 -11.82
CA GLN A 156 1.75 -5.72 -13.04
C GLN A 156 2.37 -7.10 -12.76
N GLY A 157 2.08 -8.06 -13.64
CA GLY A 157 2.69 -9.40 -13.64
C GLY A 157 2.22 -10.34 -12.53
N ASN A 158 1.17 -10.00 -11.79
CA ASN A 158 0.60 -10.92 -10.81
C ASN A 158 -0.19 -12.05 -11.51
N PRO A 159 -0.16 -13.29 -11.00
CA PRO A 159 -0.86 -14.43 -11.60
C PRO A 159 -2.38 -14.45 -11.35
N ALA A 160 -2.93 -13.41 -10.73
CA ALA A 160 -4.35 -13.33 -10.38
C ALA A 160 -5.24 -13.43 -11.61
N THR A 161 -6.22 -14.34 -11.53
CA THR A 161 -7.26 -14.53 -12.55
C THR A 161 -8.56 -13.81 -12.19
N THR A 162 -8.70 -13.38 -10.93
CA THR A 162 -9.87 -12.67 -10.43
C THR A 162 -9.47 -11.34 -9.81
N LEU A 163 -10.29 -10.32 -10.03
CA LEU A 163 -10.13 -8.98 -9.48
C LEU A 163 -11.45 -8.52 -8.84
N GLN A 164 -11.38 -8.07 -7.60
CA GLN A 164 -12.46 -7.32 -6.95
C GLN A 164 -12.08 -5.85 -6.81
N ILE A 165 -12.96 -4.96 -7.27
CA ILE A 165 -12.78 -3.51 -7.25
C ILE A 165 -13.77 -2.90 -6.25
N GLY A 166 -13.26 -2.30 -5.18
CA GLY A 166 -14.07 -1.69 -4.13
C GLY A 166 -14.91 -0.48 -4.56
N GLU A 167 -15.88 -0.12 -3.71
CA GLU A 167 -16.92 0.86 -3.99
C GLU A 167 -16.43 2.27 -4.36
N SER A 168 -15.31 2.74 -3.79
CA SER A 168 -14.84 4.13 -3.98
C SER A 168 -13.76 4.29 -5.05
N VAL A 169 -13.45 3.25 -5.82
CA VAL A 169 -12.37 3.29 -6.81
C VAL A 169 -12.77 4.21 -7.95
N ASN A 170 -12.11 5.37 -8.03
CA ASN A 170 -12.43 6.41 -9.02
C ASN A 170 -11.45 6.44 -10.18
N LEU A 171 -10.21 5.99 -9.97
CA LEU A 171 -9.14 6.05 -10.97
C LEU A 171 -8.28 4.78 -10.95
N ILE A 172 -8.15 4.15 -12.12
CA ILE A 172 -7.24 3.03 -12.36
C ILE A 172 -6.24 3.49 -13.43
N ASN A 173 -4.97 3.59 -13.06
CA ASN A 173 -3.95 4.10 -13.96
C ASN A 173 -3.50 3.05 -15.00
N TRP A 174 -2.94 3.55 -16.11
CA TRP A 174 -2.33 2.74 -17.16
C TRP A 174 -1.40 1.64 -16.61
N CYS A 175 -1.41 0.49 -17.28
CA CYS A 175 -0.68 -0.72 -16.91
C CYS A 175 -0.92 -1.27 -15.50
N ALA A 176 -1.89 -0.77 -14.71
CA ALA A 176 -2.12 -1.22 -13.33
C ALA A 176 -2.15 -2.74 -13.18
N PHE A 177 -2.75 -3.45 -14.16
CA PHE A 177 -2.88 -4.90 -14.19
C PHE A 177 -2.21 -5.54 -15.40
N ARG A 178 -1.21 -4.87 -16.00
CA ARG A 178 -0.51 -5.38 -17.18
C ARG A 178 0.06 -6.79 -16.94
N GLY A 179 -0.25 -7.72 -17.85
CA GLY A 179 0.24 -9.10 -17.75
C GLY A 179 -0.42 -9.97 -16.67
N CYS A 180 -1.48 -9.49 -16.00
CA CYS A 180 -2.26 -10.31 -15.07
C CYS A 180 -3.35 -11.07 -15.82
N PRO A 181 -3.43 -12.41 -15.77
CA PRO A 181 -4.39 -13.22 -16.53
C PRO A 181 -5.83 -13.14 -16.00
N ILE A 182 -6.32 -11.93 -15.71
CA ILE A 182 -7.63 -11.64 -15.13
C ILE A 182 -8.73 -11.98 -16.13
N THR A 183 -9.57 -12.96 -15.81
CA THR A 183 -10.73 -13.35 -16.62
C THR A 183 -12.07 -13.05 -15.94
N SER A 184 -12.05 -12.66 -14.67
CA SER A 184 -13.24 -12.27 -13.93
C SER A 184 -13.00 -11.02 -13.10
N ILE A 185 -13.86 -10.03 -13.30
CA ILE A 185 -13.85 -8.78 -12.53
C ILE A 185 -15.18 -8.66 -11.79
N LYS A 186 -15.13 -8.44 -10.48
CA LYS A 186 -16.27 -7.98 -9.68
C LYS A 186 -16.06 -6.54 -9.31
N CYS A 187 -16.94 -5.66 -9.78
CA CYS A 187 -16.84 -4.24 -9.49
C CYS A 187 -17.99 -3.81 -8.60
N TYR A 188 -17.67 -3.20 -7.46
CA TYR A 188 -18.63 -2.68 -6.49
C TYR A 188 -18.75 -1.16 -6.58
N ALA A 189 -18.00 -0.50 -7.47
CA ALA A 189 -18.09 0.93 -7.68
C ALA A 189 -19.49 1.30 -8.22
N THR A 190 -20.02 2.40 -7.69
CA THR A 190 -21.36 2.90 -8.09
C THR A 190 -21.29 3.73 -9.37
N ASP A 191 -20.15 4.39 -9.59
CA ASP A 191 -19.77 5.01 -10.86
C ASP A 191 -18.59 4.26 -11.46
N ALA A 192 -18.53 4.22 -12.79
CA ALA A 192 -17.45 3.54 -13.50
C ALA A 192 -16.09 4.17 -13.14
N PRO A 193 -15.12 3.39 -12.61
CA PRO A 193 -13.79 3.90 -12.37
C PRO A 193 -13.20 4.42 -13.68
N LYS A 194 -12.62 5.62 -13.68
CA LYS A 194 -11.93 6.12 -14.86
C LYS A 194 -10.71 5.24 -15.15
N LEU A 195 -10.62 4.72 -16.38
CA LEU A 195 -9.41 4.06 -16.86
C LEU A 195 -8.49 5.11 -17.47
N ASP A 196 -7.34 5.37 -16.84
CA ASP A 196 -6.36 6.32 -17.34
C ASP A 196 -5.52 5.67 -18.44
N TYR A 197 -5.76 6.09 -19.68
CA TYR A 197 -5.00 5.65 -20.85
C TYR A 197 -3.72 6.50 -21.00
N TYR A 198 -2.59 5.84 -21.24
CA TYR A 198 -1.32 6.53 -21.49
C TYR A 198 -0.97 6.53 -22.98
N PRO A 199 -1.19 7.67 -23.69
CA PRO A 199 -1.14 7.72 -25.15
C PRO A 199 0.26 7.58 -25.74
N ALA A 200 1.32 7.86 -24.96
CA ALA A 200 2.68 7.84 -25.48
C ALA A 200 3.16 6.42 -25.82
N THR A 201 2.59 5.39 -25.21
CA THR A 201 2.95 3.99 -25.42
C THR A 201 1.75 3.09 -25.73
N ASP A 202 0.57 3.68 -25.97
CA ASP A 202 -0.69 2.95 -26.22
C ASP A 202 -1.02 1.93 -25.11
N GLU A 203 -0.93 2.38 -23.85
CA GLU A 203 -1.08 1.50 -22.68
C GLU A 203 -2.35 1.81 -21.91
N TRP A 204 -3.17 0.79 -21.72
CA TRP A 204 -4.38 0.79 -20.90
C TRP A 204 -4.10 0.17 -19.52
N PRO A 205 -4.97 0.40 -18.51
CA PRO A 205 -4.82 -0.25 -17.20
C PRO A 205 -4.79 -1.79 -17.26
N PHE A 206 -5.49 -2.37 -18.25
CA PHE A 206 -5.55 -3.79 -18.53
C PHE A 206 -4.94 -4.08 -19.90
N THR A 207 -4.32 -5.26 -20.08
CA THR A 207 -3.80 -5.69 -21.38
C THR A 207 -4.88 -6.34 -22.26
N ALA A 208 -4.72 -6.24 -23.58
CA ALA A 208 -5.64 -6.85 -24.55
C ALA A 208 -5.82 -8.36 -24.34
N THR A 209 -4.71 -9.06 -24.12
CA THR A 209 -4.68 -10.52 -23.94
C THR A 209 -5.36 -10.99 -22.67
N THR A 210 -5.54 -10.10 -21.70
CA THR A 210 -6.17 -10.43 -20.42
C THR A 210 -7.68 -10.31 -20.51
N LEU A 211 -8.21 -9.51 -21.44
CA LEU A 211 -9.63 -9.21 -21.54
C LEU A 211 -10.37 -10.00 -22.64
N SER A 212 -9.73 -10.95 -23.33
CA SER A 212 -10.31 -11.58 -24.51
C SER A 212 -11.66 -12.28 -24.26
N GLU A 213 -11.95 -12.69 -23.02
CA GLU A 213 -13.24 -13.30 -22.61
C GLU A 213 -13.59 -12.97 -21.13
N GLY A 214 -13.36 -11.72 -20.70
CA GLY A 214 -13.57 -11.31 -19.31
C GLY A 214 -15.05 -11.10 -18.93
N ILE A 215 -15.51 -11.73 -17.83
CA ILE A 215 -16.84 -11.45 -17.26
C ILE A 215 -16.72 -10.31 -16.25
N LEU A 216 -17.41 -9.19 -16.48
CA LEU A 216 -17.60 -8.13 -15.49
C LEU A 216 -18.94 -8.31 -14.78
N ASP A 217 -18.89 -8.64 -13.49
CA ASP A 217 -20.06 -8.71 -12.61
C ASP A 217 -20.10 -7.47 -11.72
N ILE A 218 -21.10 -6.60 -11.93
CA ILE A 218 -21.26 -5.38 -11.13
C ILE A 218 -22.25 -5.64 -10.00
N VAL A 219 -21.81 -5.39 -8.76
CA VAL A 219 -22.53 -5.77 -7.55
C VAL A 219 -22.71 -4.56 -6.62
N PRO A 220 -23.94 -4.17 -6.26
CA PRO A 220 -25.23 -4.66 -6.78
C PRO A 220 -25.42 -4.30 -8.26
N ARG A 221 -26.26 -5.06 -8.97
CA ARG A 221 -26.55 -4.81 -10.39
C ARG A 221 -27.02 -3.37 -10.59
N LEU A 222 -26.37 -2.67 -11.51
CA LEU A 222 -26.68 -1.29 -11.88
C LEU A 222 -28.12 -1.15 -12.39
N THR A 223 -28.74 -0.02 -12.09
CA THR A 223 -29.92 0.46 -12.82
C THR A 223 -29.57 0.78 -14.28
N ASP A 224 -30.56 0.85 -15.17
CA ASP A 224 -30.33 1.21 -16.60
C ASP A 224 -29.56 2.53 -16.76
N ARG A 225 -29.78 3.48 -15.85
CA ARG A 225 -29.08 4.78 -15.84
C ARG A 225 -27.61 4.63 -15.44
N GLU A 226 -27.32 3.83 -14.43
CA GLU A 226 -25.95 3.58 -13.96
C GLU A 226 -25.17 2.71 -14.98
N ALA A 227 -25.84 1.76 -15.64
CA ALA A 227 -25.26 0.99 -16.73
C ALA A 227 -24.84 1.90 -17.91
N ALA A 228 -25.61 2.95 -18.19
CA ALA A 228 -25.23 3.95 -19.19
C ALA A 228 -23.96 4.73 -18.79
N ASN A 229 -23.74 5.01 -17.50
CA ASN A 229 -22.51 5.64 -17.03
C ASN A 229 -21.29 4.77 -17.33
N TYR A 230 -21.38 3.46 -17.08
CA TYR A 230 -20.33 2.50 -17.44
C TYR A 230 -20.09 2.41 -18.94
N ALA A 231 -21.15 2.36 -19.75
CA ALA A 231 -21.04 2.33 -21.22
C ALA A 231 -20.47 3.64 -21.82
N SER A 232 -20.55 4.76 -21.08
CA SER A 232 -19.97 6.05 -21.47
C SER A 232 -18.60 6.33 -20.85
N GLY A 233 -18.13 5.47 -19.95
CA GLY A 233 -16.89 5.65 -19.23
C GLY A 233 -15.68 5.45 -20.15
N ASP A 234 -14.72 6.38 -20.09
CA ASP A 234 -13.50 6.30 -20.88
C ASP A 234 -12.78 4.96 -20.66
N GLY A 235 -12.66 4.16 -21.73
CA GLY A 235 -11.94 2.89 -21.75
C GLY A 235 -12.73 1.64 -21.44
N TRP A 236 -13.99 1.77 -21.00
CA TRP A 236 -14.84 0.60 -20.76
C TRP A 236 -15.74 0.33 -21.97
N SER A 237 -15.50 -0.79 -22.65
CA SER A 237 -16.32 -1.27 -23.78
C SER A 237 -17.01 -2.58 -23.41
N PHE A 238 -18.29 -2.74 -23.77
CA PHE A 238 -19.12 -3.86 -23.32
C PHE A 238 -20.11 -4.36 -24.38
N PHE A 239 -20.50 -5.63 -24.27
CA PHE A 239 -21.76 -6.16 -24.80
C PHE A 239 -22.46 -7.04 -23.76
N TYR A 240 -23.74 -7.32 -23.96
CA TYR A 240 -24.49 -8.24 -23.11
C TYR A 240 -24.62 -9.61 -23.77
N GLU A 241 -24.32 -10.67 -23.01
CA GLU A 241 -24.57 -12.05 -23.41
C GLU A 241 -25.16 -12.83 -22.24
N ASN A 242 -26.30 -13.51 -22.47
CA ASN A 242 -27.00 -14.32 -21.47
C ASN A 242 -27.32 -13.58 -20.15
N GLY A 243 -27.52 -12.26 -20.21
CA GLY A 243 -27.83 -11.43 -19.03
C GLY A 243 -26.62 -11.04 -18.18
N ASN A 244 -25.41 -11.33 -18.65
CA ASN A 244 -24.15 -10.85 -18.09
C ASN A 244 -23.56 -9.75 -18.99
N MET A 245 -22.89 -8.78 -18.39
CA MET A 245 -22.14 -7.76 -19.14
C MET A 245 -20.73 -8.29 -19.40
N ILE A 246 -20.42 -8.51 -20.67
CA ILE A 246 -19.11 -8.98 -21.12
C ILE A 246 -18.29 -7.78 -21.55
N PHE A 247 -17.06 -7.72 -21.05
CA PHE A 247 -16.11 -6.70 -21.45
C PHE A 247 -15.47 -7.09 -22.79
N VAL A 248 -15.33 -6.12 -23.68
CA VAL A 248 -14.52 -6.22 -24.91
C VAL A 248 -13.69 -4.96 -24.99
N MET A 249 -12.45 -5.05 -25.45
CA MET A 249 -11.75 -3.84 -25.90
C MET A 249 -12.28 -3.40 -27.26
#